data_AF-A0A7U7J342-F1
#
_entry.id   AF-A0A7U7J342-F1
#
_cell.length_a   1.000
_cell.length_b   1.000
_cell.length_c   1.000
_cell.angle_alpha   90.00
_cell.angle_beta   90.00
_cell.angle_gamma   90.00
#
_symmetry.space_group_name_H-M   'P 1'
#
loop_
_entity.id
_entity.type
_entity.pdbx_description
1 polymer ?
#
loop_
_entity_poly.entity_id
_entity_poly.type
_entity_poly.pdbx_seq_one_letter_code
_entity_poly.pdbx_strand_id
1 'polypeptide(L)' 'MTNAGPFHQQFEQALCDYLGVEHISLFANGTLALVTALQALRITGEVITTPYSFVATAHSLLWNGIKPVFVDTASEA' A
#
# COMPACT_ATOMS: atom_id res chain seq x y z
N MET A 1 -15.16 19.57 -9.68
CA MET A 1 -14.22 18.61 -9.06
C MET A 1 -14.08 17.42 -10.00
N THR A 2 -12.87 16.96 -10.32
CA THR A 2 -12.63 15.89 -11.33
C THR A 2 -12.43 14.50 -10.71
N ASN A 3 -12.20 14.41 -9.40
CA ASN A 3 -11.98 13.15 -8.67
C ASN A 3 -13.27 12.71 -7.94
N ALA A 4 -13.35 11.43 -7.56
CA ALA A 4 -14.46 10.82 -6.80
C ALA A 4 -15.83 10.85 -7.50
N GLY A 5 -15.86 10.75 -8.83
CA GLY A 5 -17.09 10.69 -9.63
C GLY A 5 -17.86 9.36 -9.52
N PRO A 6 -18.99 9.21 -10.23
CA PRO A 6 -19.86 8.02 -10.11
C PRO A 6 -19.14 6.70 -10.40
N PHE A 7 -18.27 6.65 -11.41
CA PHE A 7 -17.50 5.43 -11.72
C PHE A 7 -16.46 5.09 -10.66
N HIS A 8 -15.94 6.07 -9.92
CA HIS A 8 -15.05 5.83 -8.78
C HIS A 8 -15.78 5.06 -7.68
N GLN A 9 -16.97 5.54 -7.30
CA GLN A 9 -17.79 4.95 -6.24
C GLN A 9 -18.28 3.54 -6.62
N GLN A 10 -18.69 3.36 -7.88
CA GLN A 10 -19.07 2.03 -8.40
C GLN A 10 -17.89 1.06 -8.37
N PHE A 11 -16.70 1.51 -8.77
CA PHE A 11 -15.51 0.66 -8.76
C PHE A 11 -15.06 0.31 -7.33
N GLU A 12 -15.11 1.26 -6.40
CA GLU A 12 -14.86 1.00 -4.98
C GLU A 12 -15.78 -0.07 -4.42
N GLN A 13 -17.09 0.05 -4.65
CA GLN A 13 -18.04 -0.96 -4.18
C GLN A 13 -17.78 -2.33 -4.80
N ALA A 14 -17.59 -2.39 -6.11
CA ALA A 14 -17.33 -3.64 -6.81
C ALA A 14 -16.03 -4.32 -6.32
N LEU A 15 -14.99 -3.53 -5.99
CA LEU A 15 -13.76 -4.07 -5.41
C LEU A 15 -13.93 -4.52 -3.96
N CYS A 16 -14.72 -3.81 -3.14
CA CYS A 16 -15.06 -4.26 -1.79
C CYS A 16 -15.72 -5.64 -1.83
N ASP A 17 -16.71 -5.80 -2.73
CA ASP A 17 -17.43 -7.06 -2.92
C ASP A 17 -16.48 -8.17 -3.43
N TYR A 18 -15.59 -7.84 -4.39
CA TYR A 18 -14.64 -8.80 -4.95
C TYR A 18 -13.57 -9.27 -3.95
N LEU A 19 -13.04 -8.36 -3.13
CA LEU A 19 -11.99 -8.64 -2.15
C LEU A 19 -12.53 -9.10 -0.80
N GLY A 20 -13.84 -8.95 -0.55
CA GLY A 20 -14.48 -9.30 0.72
C GLY A 20 -14.11 -8.39 1.88
N VAL A 21 -13.94 -7.08 1.62
CA VAL A 21 -13.56 -6.07 2.63
C VAL A 21 -14.65 -5.00 2.78
N GLU A 22 -14.75 -4.39 3.96
CA GLU A 22 -15.76 -3.35 4.23
C GLU A 22 -15.42 -2.01 3.55
N HIS A 23 -14.13 -1.69 3.43
CA HIS A 23 -13.66 -0.39 2.95
C HIS A 23 -12.46 -0.51 2.02
N ILE A 24 -12.47 0.32 0.97
CA ILE A 24 -11.37 0.55 0.03
C ILE A 24 -11.23 2.06 -0.19
N SER A 25 -10.00 2.50 -0.44
CA SER A 25 -9.71 3.82 -0.98
C SER A 25 -8.89 3.65 -2.25
N LEU A 26 -9.32 4.26 -3.34
CA LEU A 26 -8.57 4.23 -4.60
C LEU A 26 -7.42 5.26 -4.59
N PHE A 27 -6.32 4.88 -5.22
CA PHE A 27 -5.15 5.73 -5.41
C PHE A 27 -4.70 5.67 -6.87
N ALA A 28 -3.99 6.70 -7.32
CA ALA A 28 -3.47 6.75 -8.69
C ALA A 28 -2.39 5.69 -8.97
N ASN A 29 -1.71 5.16 -7.93
CA ASN A 29 -0.74 4.08 -8.03
C ASN A 29 -0.46 3.43 -6.66
N GLY A 30 0.24 2.29 -6.68
CA GLY A 30 0.58 1.53 -5.48
C GLY A 30 1.53 2.25 -4.51
N THR A 31 2.45 3.09 -5.00
CA THR A 31 3.36 3.85 -4.12
C THR A 31 2.60 4.84 -3.24
N LEU A 32 1.63 5.56 -3.83
CA LEU A 32 0.77 6.47 -3.07
C LEU A 32 -0.10 5.73 -2.06
N ALA A 33 -0.60 4.54 -2.42
CA ALA A 33 -1.34 3.69 -1.49
C ALA A 33 -0.48 3.30 -0.28
N LEU A 34 0.76 2.84 -0.51
CA LEU A 34 1.71 2.47 0.56
C LEU A 34 2.05 3.67 1.46
N VAL A 35 2.44 4.81 0.87
CA VAL A 35 2.79 6.02 1.63
C VAL A 35 1.60 6.49 2.48
N THR A 36 0.40 6.54 1.89
CA THR A 36 -0.81 6.98 2.61
C THR A 36 -1.16 6.01 3.74
N ALA A 37 -1.06 4.70 3.51
CA ALA A 37 -1.32 3.69 4.55
C ALA A 37 -0.37 3.84 5.74
N LEU A 38 0.93 4.01 5.49
CA LEU A 38 1.94 4.21 6.54
C LEU A 38 1.65 5.47 7.38
N GLN A 39 1.27 6.57 6.72
CA GLN A 39 0.94 7.84 7.39
C GLN A 39 -0.37 7.75 8.18
N ALA A 40 -1.41 7.15 7.60
CA ALA A 40 -2.70 6.97 8.26
C ALA A 40 -2.58 6.11 9.51
N LEU A 41 -1.75 5.06 9.46
CA LEU A 41 -1.46 4.18 10.59
C LEU A 41 -0.40 4.75 11.54
N ARG A 42 0.22 5.89 11.21
CA ARG A 42 1.26 6.56 12.00
C ARG A 42 2.44 5.63 12.35
N ILE A 43 2.84 4.81 11.38
CA ILE A 43 3.94 3.87 11.55
C ILE A 43 5.26 4.64 11.67
N THR A 44 6.10 4.24 12.63
CA THR A 44 7.44 4.80 12.86
C THR A 44 8.40 3.69 13.26
N GLY A 45 9.71 3.96 13.25
CA GLY A 45 10.73 2.99 13.66
C GLY A 45 11.13 2.06 12.52
N GLU A 46 10.97 0.76 12.72
CA GLU A 46 11.43 -0.28 11.80
C GLU A 46 10.26 -1.08 11.20
N VAL A 47 10.32 -1.38 9.91
CA VAL A 47 9.33 -2.23 9.23
C VAL A 47 10.03 -3.34 8.48
N ILE A 48 9.57 -4.57 8.72
CA ILE A 48 10.07 -5.76 8.04
C ILE A 48 9.56 -5.78 6.59
N THR A 49 10.47 -6.06 5.67
CA THR A 49 10.17 -6.28 4.25
C THR A 49 11.24 -7.19 3.63
N THR A 50 11.19 -7.43 2.32
CA THR A 50 12.16 -8.25 1.59
C THR A 50 12.88 -7.43 0.51
N PRO A 51 14.18 -7.66 0.28
CA PRO A 51 14.89 -7.06 -0.86
C PRO A 51 14.43 -7.69 -2.19
N TYR A 52 13.77 -8.85 -2.14
CA TYR A 52 13.11 -9.51 -3.26
C TYR A 52 11.66 -9.00 -3.43
N SER A 53 11.50 -7.68 -3.55
CA SER A 53 10.22 -7.01 -3.82
C SER A 53 10.46 -5.78 -4.71
N PHE A 54 9.39 -5.21 -5.26
CA PHE A 54 9.51 -4.00 -6.07
C PHE A 54 9.97 -2.81 -5.21
N VAL A 55 10.81 -1.94 -5.80
CA VAL A 55 11.49 -0.83 -5.09
C VAL A 55 10.53 0.11 -4.36
N ALA A 56 9.28 0.26 -4.84
CA ALA A 56 8.28 1.11 -4.19
C ALA A 56 8.02 0.73 -2.73
N THR A 57 8.14 -0.56 -2.37
CA THR A 57 7.95 -1.04 -1.00
C THR A 57 8.96 -0.39 -0.06
N ALA A 58 10.26 -0.57 -0.32
CA ALA A 58 11.31 0.03 0.50
C ALA A 58 11.32 1.57 0.40
N HIS A 59 11.03 2.12 -0.78
CA HIS A 59 11.03 3.57 -0.98
C HIS A 59 9.93 4.27 -0.17
N SER A 60 8.74 3.65 -0.08
CA SER A 60 7.62 4.19 0.71
C SER A 60 7.94 4.25 2.20
N LEU A 61 8.72 3.30 2.73
CA LEU A 61 9.22 3.33 4.10
C LEU A 61 10.22 4.47 4.31
N LEU A 62 11.23 4.55 3.44
CA LEU A 62 12.29 5.55 3.54
C LEU A 62 11.76 6.99 3.45
N TRP A 63 10.79 7.24 2.56
CA TRP A 63 10.13 8.55 2.46
C TRP A 63 9.36 8.97 3.71
N ASN A 64 8.92 8.01 4.52
CA ASN A 64 8.26 8.26 5.79
C ASN A 64 9.22 8.21 7.00
N GLY A 65 10.55 8.19 6.76
CA GLY A 65 11.55 8.12 7.82
C GLY A 65 11.56 6.79 8.57
N ILE A 66 10.98 5.74 7.98
CA ILE A 66 10.91 4.39 8.54
C ILE A 66 12.10 3.59 8.01
N LYS A 67 12.80 2.88 8.91
CA LYS A 67 13.94 2.02 8.55
C LYS A 67 13.44 0.65 8.06
N PRO A 68 13.71 0.25 6.81
CA PRO A 68 13.42 -1.10 6.35
C PRO A 68 14.35 -2.11 7.03
N VAL A 69 13.78 -3.22 7.50
CA VAL A 69 14.51 -4.39 7.97
C VAL A 69 14.27 -5.52 6.98
N PHE A 70 15.31 -5.87 6.24
CA PHE A 70 15.21 -6.85 5.17
C PHE A 70 15.30 -8.29 5.70
N VAL A 71 14.34 -9.11 5.29
CA VAL A 71 14.28 -10.55 5.57
C VAL A 71 14.25 -11.30 4.24
N ASP A 72 14.96 -12.43 4.21
CA ASP A 72 15.02 -13.30 3.03
C ASP A 72 13.67 -13.99 2.78
N THR A 73 13.41 -14.31 1.52
CA THR A 73 12.22 -15.07 1.11
C THR A 73 12.59 -16.55 0.95
N ALA A 74 11.68 -17.46 1.29
CA ALA A 74 11.91 -18.88 1.05
C ALA A 74 12.23 -19.12 -0.44
N SER A 75 13.24 -19.94 -0.71
CA SER A 75 13.46 -20.46 -2.06
C SER A 75 12.27 -21.33 -2.45
N GLU A 76 11.75 -21.17 -3.66
CA GLU A 76 10.81 -22.15 -4.23
C GLU A 76 11.49 -23.52 -4.26
N ALA A 77 10.80 -24.55 -3.77
CA ALA A 77 11.21 -25.95 -3.80
C ALA A 77 10.35 -26.72 -4.81
#